data_AF-A0A536DI50-F1
#
_entry.id   AF-A0A536DI50-F1
#
_cell.length_a   1.000
_cell.length_b   1.000
_cell.length_c   1.000
_cell.angle_alpha   90.00
_cell.angle_beta   90.00
_cell.angle_gamma   90.00
#
_symmetry.space_group_name_H-M   'P 1'
#
loop_
_entity.id
_entity.type
_entity.pdbx_description
1 polymer ?
#
loop_
_entity_poly.entity_id
_entity_poly.type
_entity_poly.pdbx_seq_one_letter_code
_entity_poly.pdbx_strand_id
1 'polypeptide(L)'
;MPGSWRKALVLAAVLGAAGSHTAAGTPAFNPSLDVFVSSAAPSANGDIRIAASVPPGNPGLGTWALFLPAGWGVSGDSGVFDGDVVARGTMSVDTDCNGTVDSYGPFNLTDSPTGGGPDAPVAQWTGQIAGWWNLMIVVDQAPSEPFDMGADLTNFSEFHTMCGPQTFVITVLGRSSPHNNAGVTNPSSAGSYGWTGSFTSSGGGFMANASDSVCIGNACDADADGRPDVSDNCPLWPNANQALPAWLIPSDDPDCDGFTSAVEDLTGTKALVQCGFNAWPADVTNDTFTDISDVTALTGTFGLAVPPASARYNIAPDAPDGFVDITDVSKMTAFFGLTCAPCAGDFDCDGVLNATDNCPNWSNPAQSIPPWPVPANDPDCDGFSTGAENAAGTGALAHCGTNAWPADINNDTVSDITDISALTGVFGLSVPPAPARYNIAPDPVDGFVDITDVSKMTAFFGLRCL
;
A
#
# COMPACT_ATOMS: atom_id res chain seq x y z
N MET A 1 -56.17 40.50 -13.57
CA MET A 1 -55.19 41.12 -14.49
C MET A 1 -55.50 42.61 -14.46
N PRO A 2 -54.75 43.47 -13.74
CA PRO A 2 -53.29 43.72 -13.71
C PRO A 2 -52.71 43.35 -12.33
N GLY A 3 -51.46 43.54 -11.89
CA GLY A 3 -50.26 44.22 -12.36
C GLY A 3 -49.49 44.79 -11.15
N SER A 4 -48.17 44.64 -11.14
CA SER A 4 -47.18 45.58 -10.59
C SER A 4 -47.02 45.81 -9.06
N TRP A 5 -45.93 45.22 -8.53
CA TRP A 5 -44.82 45.84 -7.76
C TRP A 5 -44.98 46.37 -6.32
N ARG A 6 -44.06 45.83 -5.49
CA ARG A 6 -43.30 46.41 -4.36
C ARG A 6 -44.06 46.97 -3.15
N LYS A 7 -43.86 46.32 -1.99
CA LYS A 7 -43.54 47.00 -0.74
C LYS A 7 -42.50 46.20 0.06
N ALA A 8 -41.39 46.87 0.35
CA ALA A 8 -40.39 46.47 1.33
C ALA A 8 -40.98 46.60 2.74
N LEU A 9 -40.60 45.71 3.67
CA LEU A 9 -40.76 45.97 5.10
C LEU A 9 -39.52 45.46 5.87
N VAL A 10 -38.68 46.45 6.16
CA VAL A 10 -37.92 46.71 7.40
C VAL A 10 -37.56 45.51 8.28
N LEU A 11 -36.26 45.23 8.26
CA LEU A 11 -35.49 44.45 9.23
C LEU A 11 -35.48 45.20 10.58
N ALA A 12 -35.99 44.57 11.64
CA ALA A 12 -35.77 45.00 13.02
C ALA A 12 -34.93 43.94 13.73
N ALA A 13 -33.65 44.25 13.94
CA ALA A 13 -32.71 43.44 14.69
C ALA A 13 -33.05 43.52 16.19
N VAL A 14 -33.42 42.39 16.78
CA VAL A 14 -33.44 42.20 18.23
C VAL A 14 -32.22 41.37 18.58
N LEU A 15 -31.19 42.04 19.13
CA LEU A 15 -30.08 41.40 19.82
C LEU A 15 -30.62 40.71 21.09
N GLY A 16 -30.83 39.40 21.00
CA GLY A 16 -30.94 38.52 22.16
C GLY A 16 -29.65 37.70 22.26
N ALA A 17 -28.86 37.95 23.30
CA ALA A 17 -27.69 37.14 23.64
C ALA A 17 -28.14 35.73 24.06
N ALA A 18 -28.18 34.81 23.10
CA ALA A 18 -28.14 33.38 23.36
C ALA A 18 -26.68 32.94 23.26
N GLY A 19 -26.16 32.33 24.33
CA GLY A 19 -24.81 31.80 24.36
C GLY A 19 -24.58 30.86 23.18
N SER A 20 -23.47 31.07 22.48
CA SER A 20 -22.96 30.15 21.47
C SER A 20 -22.58 28.84 22.15
N HIS A 21 -23.56 27.95 22.33
CA HIS A 21 -23.24 26.53 22.34
C HIS A 21 -22.76 26.25 20.92
N THR A 22 -21.45 26.06 20.77
CA THR A 22 -20.89 25.39 19.61
C THR A 22 -21.73 24.13 19.41
N ALA A 23 -22.54 24.10 18.35
CA ALA A 23 -23.19 22.88 17.94
C ALA A 23 -22.06 21.87 17.77
N ALA A 24 -22.01 20.86 18.66
CA ALA A 24 -21.19 19.70 18.42
C ALA A 24 -21.57 19.24 17.02
N GLY A 25 -20.62 19.32 16.08
CA GLY A 25 -20.86 18.95 14.70
C GLY A 25 -21.54 17.59 14.69
N THR A 26 -22.61 17.45 13.92
CA THR A 26 -23.24 16.14 13.67
C THR A 26 -22.13 15.12 13.47
N PRO A 27 -22.11 14.00 14.24
CA PRO A 27 -21.04 13.04 14.13
C PRO A 27 -20.92 12.61 12.67
N ALA A 28 -19.73 12.75 12.10
CA ALA A 28 -19.46 12.24 10.78
C ALA A 28 -19.65 10.71 10.82
N PHE A 29 -20.20 10.15 9.76
CA PHE A 29 -20.24 8.72 9.51
C PHE A 29 -19.39 8.46 8.28
N ASN A 30 -18.17 7.97 8.48
CA ASN A 30 -17.15 7.86 7.45
C ASN A 30 -16.58 6.43 7.37
N PRO A 31 -17.36 5.47 6.86
CA PRO A 31 -16.89 4.11 6.67
C PRO A 31 -15.82 4.02 5.57
N SER A 32 -14.94 3.03 5.66
CA SER A 32 -14.01 2.64 4.59
C SER A 32 -14.34 1.24 4.06
N LEU A 33 -13.92 0.96 2.84
CA LEU A 33 -14.03 -0.33 2.17
C LEU A 33 -12.65 -0.77 1.69
N ASP A 34 -12.31 -2.04 1.89
CA ASP A 34 -11.11 -2.72 1.40
C ASP A 34 -11.55 -4.09 0.83
N VAL A 35 -11.15 -4.40 -0.39
CA VAL A 35 -11.52 -5.60 -1.14
C VAL A 35 -10.26 -6.25 -1.69
N PHE A 36 -10.10 -7.54 -1.40
CA PHE A 36 -8.96 -8.33 -1.85
C PHE A 36 -9.42 -9.62 -2.51
N VAL A 37 -8.73 -10.03 -3.58
CA VAL A 37 -9.00 -11.26 -4.33
C VAL A 37 -7.79 -12.19 -4.22
N SER A 38 -7.99 -13.43 -3.77
CA SER A 38 -6.86 -14.34 -3.51
C SER A 38 -6.21 -14.90 -4.78
N SER A 39 -6.92 -14.86 -5.90
CA SER A 39 -6.41 -15.18 -7.22
C SER A 39 -6.90 -14.13 -8.20
N ALA A 40 -6.00 -13.36 -8.80
CA ALA A 40 -6.34 -12.38 -9.81
C ALA A 40 -6.58 -13.01 -11.20
N ALA A 41 -6.40 -14.31 -11.40
CA ALA A 41 -6.59 -14.91 -12.73
C ALA A 41 -8.03 -14.75 -13.27
N PRO A 42 -8.22 -14.39 -14.56
CA PRO A 42 -9.56 -14.29 -15.15
C PRO A 42 -10.33 -15.63 -15.06
N SER A 43 -11.64 -15.54 -14.79
CA SER A 43 -12.53 -16.70 -14.55
C SER A 43 -12.12 -17.62 -13.38
N ALA A 44 -11.16 -17.25 -12.55
CA ALA A 44 -10.79 -18.04 -11.39
C ALA A 44 -11.89 -18.01 -10.32
N ASN A 45 -11.97 -19.09 -9.55
CA ASN A 45 -12.78 -19.15 -8.33
C ASN A 45 -11.90 -18.78 -7.14
N GLY A 46 -11.45 -17.52 -7.10
CA GLY A 46 -10.68 -16.98 -5.98
C GLY A 46 -11.58 -16.59 -4.81
N ASP A 47 -11.01 -16.63 -3.60
CA ASP A 47 -11.67 -16.09 -2.42
C ASP A 47 -11.66 -14.56 -2.49
N ILE A 48 -12.74 -13.94 -2.02
CA ILE A 48 -12.88 -12.48 -1.98
C ILE A 48 -12.99 -12.07 -0.51
N ARG A 49 -12.00 -11.35 -0.01
CA ARG A 49 -12.05 -10.72 1.31
C ARG A 49 -12.59 -9.30 1.16
N ILE A 50 -13.61 -8.96 1.93
CA ILE A 50 -14.18 -7.63 2.02
C ILE A 50 -14.08 -7.18 3.47
N ALA A 51 -13.50 -6.02 3.71
CA ALA A 51 -13.42 -5.38 5.01
C ALA A 51 -14.10 -4.00 4.95
N ALA A 52 -15.11 -3.81 5.79
CA ALA A 52 -15.72 -2.51 6.03
C ALA A 52 -15.32 -2.01 7.42
N SER A 53 -14.78 -0.79 7.52
CA SER A 53 -14.36 -0.22 8.81
C SER A 53 -15.05 1.10 9.09
N VAL A 54 -15.23 1.40 10.38
CA VAL A 54 -15.79 2.67 10.87
C VAL A 54 -14.86 3.18 11.98
N PRO A 55 -14.41 4.45 11.92
CA PRO A 55 -13.44 4.96 12.90
C PRO A 55 -14.08 5.23 14.28
N PRO A 56 -13.26 5.39 15.34
CA PRO A 56 -13.74 5.75 16.67
C PRO A 56 -14.65 6.99 16.68
N GLY A 57 -15.69 6.96 17.52
CA GLY A 57 -16.62 8.09 17.70
C GLY A 57 -17.70 8.21 16.61
N ASN A 58 -17.71 7.34 15.61
CA ASN A 58 -18.79 7.21 14.64
C ASN A 58 -19.82 6.18 15.15
N PRO A 59 -21.10 6.26 14.73
CA PRO A 59 -22.05 5.16 14.98
C PRO A 59 -21.62 3.91 14.20
N GLY A 60 -21.84 2.72 14.77
CA GLY A 60 -21.53 1.46 14.09
C GLY A 60 -22.34 1.24 12.81
N LEU A 61 -21.93 0.26 11.99
CA LEU A 61 -22.66 -0.17 10.79
C LEU A 61 -24.00 -0.80 11.19
N GLY A 62 -25.08 -0.36 10.55
CA GLY A 62 -26.41 -0.93 10.66
C GLY A 62 -26.75 -1.78 9.45
N THR A 63 -26.75 -1.17 8.26
CA THR A 63 -26.91 -1.89 6.99
C THR A 63 -25.60 -1.83 6.21
N TRP A 64 -25.22 -2.97 5.64
CA TRP A 64 -24.04 -3.15 4.81
C TRP A 64 -24.50 -3.66 3.45
N ALA A 65 -24.14 -2.96 2.37
CA ALA A 65 -24.42 -3.38 1.01
C ALA A 65 -23.19 -3.18 0.13
N LEU A 66 -22.98 -4.06 -0.84
CA LEU A 66 -21.84 -4.09 -1.73
C LEU A 66 -22.29 -4.39 -3.16
N PHE A 67 -21.98 -3.48 -4.07
CA PHE A 67 -22.25 -3.64 -5.50
C PHE A 67 -21.04 -4.27 -6.18
N LEU A 68 -21.22 -5.49 -6.67
CA LEU A 68 -20.19 -6.23 -7.39
C LEU A 68 -20.02 -5.62 -8.78
N PRO A 69 -18.78 -5.40 -9.26
CA PRO A 69 -18.55 -4.91 -10.61
C PRO A 69 -19.11 -5.86 -11.68
N ALA A 70 -19.40 -5.35 -12.87
CA ALA A 70 -19.85 -6.19 -13.98
C ALA A 70 -18.83 -7.29 -14.32
N GLY A 71 -19.31 -8.49 -14.61
CA GLY A 71 -18.49 -9.65 -14.97
C GLY A 71 -18.17 -10.60 -13.81
N TRP A 72 -18.32 -10.16 -12.55
CA TRP A 72 -18.29 -11.05 -11.40
C TRP A 72 -19.49 -12.00 -11.43
N GLY A 73 -19.25 -13.29 -11.17
CA GLY A 73 -20.30 -14.30 -11.11
C GLY A 73 -20.49 -14.81 -9.69
N VAL A 74 -21.72 -14.80 -9.17
CA VAL A 74 -22.09 -15.49 -7.93
C VAL A 74 -22.96 -16.69 -8.31
N SER A 75 -22.60 -17.88 -7.82
CA SER A 75 -23.45 -19.05 -7.98
C SER A 75 -24.74 -18.86 -7.21
N GLY A 76 -25.86 -19.08 -7.89
CA GLY A 76 -27.15 -19.10 -7.21
C GLY A 76 -27.31 -20.32 -6.32
N ASP A 77 -28.38 -20.30 -5.52
CA ASP A 77 -28.83 -21.35 -4.59
C ASP A 77 -28.65 -22.77 -5.16
N SER A 78 -29.24 -23.07 -6.32
CA SER A 78 -29.11 -24.40 -6.96
C SER A 78 -27.68 -24.84 -7.34
N GLY A 79 -26.71 -23.91 -7.33
CA GLY A 79 -25.31 -24.13 -7.68
C GLY A 79 -24.42 -24.53 -6.51
N VAL A 80 -24.86 -24.28 -5.27
CA VAL A 80 -24.19 -24.64 -4.02
C VAL A 80 -25.14 -25.50 -3.19
N PHE A 81 -24.61 -26.37 -2.32
CA PHE A 81 -25.49 -27.18 -1.47
C PHE A 81 -25.90 -26.40 -0.22
N ASP A 82 -27.20 -26.45 0.12
CA ASP A 82 -27.69 -25.99 1.41
C ASP A 82 -26.84 -26.54 2.56
N GLY A 83 -26.35 -25.64 3.41
CA GLY A 83 -25.49 -25.98 4.55
C GLY A 83 -23.99 -25.99 4.26
N ASP A 84 -23.56 -25.84 3.00
CA ASP A 84 -22.15 -25.64 2.68
C ASP A 84 -21.66 -24.29 3.19
N VAL A 85 -20.44 -24.25 3.72
CA VAL A 85 -19.76 -23.00 4.05
C VAL A 85 -19.37 -22.28 2.76
N VAL A 86 -19.88 -21.07 2.60
CA VAL A 86 -19.66 -20.21 1.42
C VAL A 86 -18.93 -18.92 1.78
N ALA A 87 -18.94 -18.54 3.05
CA ALA A 87 -18.13 -17.43 3.53
C ALA A 87 -17.71 -17.62 4.98
N ARG A 88 -16.69 -16.87 5.40
CA ARG A 88 -16.21 -16.80 6.78
C ARG A 88 -16.09 -15.35 7.19
N GLY A 89 -16.37 -15.05 8.45
CA GLY A 89 -16.34 -13.68 8.93
C GLY A 89 -15.70 -13.48 10.28
N THR A 90 -15.26 -12.25 10.51
CA THR A 90 -14.90 -11.71 11.81
C THR A 90 -15.51 -10.32 11.97
N MET A 91 -15.76 -9.93 13.21
CA MET A 91 -16.26 -8.60 13.56
C MET A 91 -15.51 -8.09 14.78
N SER A 92 -15.07 -6.83 14.74
CA SER A 92 -14.57 -6.11 15.91
C SER A 92 -15.46 -4.88 16.09
N VAL A 93 -16.02 -4.64 17.27
CA VAL A 93 -16.93 -3.49 17.52
C VAL A 93 -16.99 -3.16 19.01
N ASP A 94 -17.17 -1.90 19.37
CA ASP A 94 -17.50 -1.51 20.74
C ASP A 94 -18.99 -1.76 21.02
N THR A 95 -19.27 -2.90 21.65
CA THR A 95 -20.63 -3.29 22.04
C THR A 95 -21.03 -2.53 23.30
N ASP A 96 -22.20 -1.90 23.26
CA ASP A 96 -22.74 -1.04 24.30
C ASP A 96 -21.95 0.27 24.53
N CYS A 97 -21.07 0.63 23.60
CA CYS A 97 -20.37 1.92 23.55
C CYS A 97 -19.64 2.25 24.85
N ASN A 98 -18.98 1.24 25.43
CA ASN A 98 -18.34 1.32 26.74
C ASN A 98 -16.84 1.69 26.63
N GLY A 99 -16.31 1.84 25.41
CA GLY A 99 -14.91 2.16 25.11
C GLY A 99 -14.01 0.93 24.94
N THR A 100 -14.55 -0.28 25.08
CA THR A 100 -13.82 -1.55 24.87
C THR A 100 -14.27 -2.18 23.56
N VAL A 101 -13.32 -2.53 22.70
CA VAL A 101 -13.62 -3.22 21.43
C VAL A 101 -13.73 -4.72 21.68
N ASP A 102 -14.91 -5.28 21.46
CA ASP A 102 -15.14 -6.71 21.46
C ASP A 102 -14.75 -7.31 20.11
N SER A 103 -14.37 -8.59 20.12
CA SER A 103 -14.02 -9.35 18.92
C SER A 103 -14.89 -10.60 18.82
N TYR A 104 -15.52 -10.78 17.67
CA TYR A 104 -16.40 -11.88 17.33
C TYR A 104 -15.86 -12.66 16.13
N GLY A 105 -16.01 -13.98 16.17
CA GLY A 105 -15.57 -14.91 15.14
C GLY A 105 -14.30 -15.68 15.49
N PRO A 106 -13.75 -16.46 14.54
CA PRO A 106 -14.30 -16.66 13.20
C PRO A 106 -15.68 -17.32 13.24
N PHE A 107 -16.60 -16.85 12.39
CA PHE A 107 -17.90 -17.49 12.18
C PHE A 107 -18.05 -17.91 10.72
N ASN A 108 -18.79 -18.98 10.49
CA ASN A 108 -19.10 -19.45 9.13
C ASN A 108 -20.46 -18.90 8.70
N LEU A 109 -20.57 -18.60 7.41
CA LEU A 109 -21.83 -18.42 6.73
C LEU A 109 -22.05 -19.62 5.81
N THR A 110 -23.22 -20.22 5.93
CA THR A 110 -23.62 -21.36 5.12
C THR A 110 -24.69 -20.97 4.13
N ASP A 111 -24.62 -21.56 2.94
CA ASP A 111 -25.67 -21.44 1.93
C ASP A 111 -27.01 -21.91 2.49
N SER A 112 -28.06 -21.17 2.17
CA SER A 112 -29.40 -21.36 2.73
C SER A 112 -30.44 -21.24 1.63
N PRO A 113 -31.53 -22.02 1.71
CA PRO A 113 -32.50 -22.10 0.64
C PRO A 113 -33.16 -20.74 0.40
N THR A 114 -33.16 -20.31 -0.86
CA THR A 114 -33.88 -19.10 -1.28
C THR A 114 -35.38 -19.40 -1.44
N GLY A 115 -36.24 -18.41 -1.15
CA GLY A 115 -37.70 -18.59 -1.05
C GLY A 115 -38.45 -19.02 -2.34
N GLY A 116 -37.74 -19.18 -3.47
CA GLY A 116 -38.30 -19.45 -4.79
C GLY A 116 -39.15 -18.30 -5.34
N GLY A 117 -39.27 -18.22 -6.67
CA GLY A 117 -40.05 -17.19 -7.36
C GLY A 117 -39.19 -16.19 -8.15
N PRO A 118 -39.83 -15.26 -8.90
CA PRO A 118 -39.12 -14.34 -9.79
C PRO A 118 -38.34 -13.25 -9.06
N ASP A 119 -38.72 -12.96 -7.81
CA ASP A 119 -38.08 -11.96 -6.95
C ASP A 119 -37.25 -12.62 -5.84
N ALA A 120 -36.96 -13.92 -5.96
CA ALA A 120 -36.09 -14.60 -5.01
C ALA A 120 -34.64 -14.14 -5.21
N PRO A 121 -33.88 -13.99 -4.13
CA PRO A 121 -32.47 -13.66 -4.25
C PRO A 121 -31.73 -14.78 -5.00
N VAL A 122 -30.62 -14.42 -5.62
CA VAL A 122 -29.75 -15.39 -6.30
C VAL A 122 -29.17 -16.37 -5.29
N ALA A 123 -28.71 -15.87 -4.15
CA ALA A 123 -28.20 -16.69 -3.05
C ALA A 123 -28.52 -16.04 -1.69
N GLN A 124 -28.57 -16.87 -0.65
CA GLN A 124 -28.76 -16.41 0.73
C GLN A 124 -27.80 -17.15 1.65
N TRP A 125 -27.00 -16.42 2.42
CA TRP A 125 -26.00 -17.00 3.30
C TRP A 125 -26.28 -16.62 4.73
N THR A 126 -26.41 -17.61 5.60
CA THR A 126 -26.77 -17.38 7.01
C THR A 126 -25.70 -17.91 7.95
N GLY A 127 -25.56 -17.25 9.09
CA GLY A 127 -24.72 -17.73 10.17
C GLY A 127 -24.90 -16.88 11.42
N GLN A 128 -24.06 -17.14 12.41
CA GLN A 128 -24.20 -16.55 13.73
C GLN A 128 -22.87 -15.92 14.15
N ILE A 129 -22.88 -14.60 14.39
CA ILE A 129 -21.72 -13.83 14.84
C ILE A 129 -21.48 -14.11 16.33
N ALA A 130 -22.55 -14.11 17.11
CA ALA A 130 -22.55 -14.39 18.55
C ALA A 130 -23.87 -15.05 18.97
N GLY A 131 -23.94 -15.57 20.20
CA GLY A 131 -25.14 -16.24 20.76
C GLY A 131 -26.46 -15.48 20.58
N TRP A 132 -26.38 -14.15 20.46
CA TRP A 132 -27.51 -13.22 20.34
C TRP A 132 -27.53 -12.43 19.01
N TRP A 133 -26.63 -12.72 18.08
CA TRP A 133 -26.44 -11.93 16.85
C TRP A 133 -26.38 -12.85 15.63
N ASN A 134 -27.42 -12.82 14.81
CA ASN A 134 -27.49 -13.55 13.56
C ASN A 134 -27.11 -12.65 12.39
N LEU A 135 -26.51 -13.26 11.37
CA LEU A 135 -26.17 -12.59 10.12
C LEU A 135 -26.82 -13.33 8.96
N MET A 136 -27.49 -12.57 8.10
CA MET A 136 -27.99 -13.05 6.82
C MET A 136 -27.48 -12.10 5.74
N ILE A 137 -26.71 -12.64 4.81
CA ILE A 137 -26.30 -11.97 3.59
C ILE A 137 -27.24 -12.43 2.48
N VAL A 138 -27.80 -11.48 1.74
CA VAL A 138 -28.63 -11.73 0.57
C VAL A 138 -27.86 -11.25 -0.65
N VAL A 139 -27.82 -12.06 -1.70
CA VAL A 139 -27.25 -11.69 -3.00
C VAL A 139 -28.37 -11.58 -4.01
N ASP A 140 -28.62 -10.37 -4.49
CA ASP A 140 -29.64 -10.06 -5.48
C ASP A 140 -29.01 -9.73 -6.83
N GLN A 141 -29.76 -9.97 -7.91
CA GLN A 141 -29.39 -9.51 -9.24
C GLN A 141 -30.64 -9.17 -10.04
N ALA A 142 -30.93 -7.88 -10.17
CA ALA A 142 -31.95 -7.43 -11.10
C ALA A 142 -31.51 -7.70 -12.56
N PRO A 143 -32.44 -7.91 -13.51
CA PRO A 143 -32.07 -8.11 -14.90
C PRO A 143 -31.18 -6.98 -15.41
N SER A 144 -30.02 -7.32 -15.98
CA SER A 144 -28.99 -6.39 -16.49
C SER A 144 -28.27 -5.51 -15.47
N GLU A 145 -28.53 -5.70 -14.18
CA GLU A 145 -27.79 -5.02 -13.12
C GLU A 145 -26.65 -5.91 -12.58
N PRO A 146 -25.59 -5.31 -12.01
CA PRO A 146 -24.62 -6.06 -11.22
C PRO A 146 -25.27 -6.78 -10.03
N PHE A 147 -24.54 -7.74 -9.44
CA PHE A 147 -24.94 -8.33 -8.18
C PHE A 147 -24.88 -7.29 -7.06
N ASP A 148 -25.90 -7.28 -6.20
CA ASP A 148 -25.93 -6.53 -4.95
C ASP A 148 -25.89 -7.54 -3.79
N MET A 149 -24.91 -7.39 -2.91
CA MET A 149 -24.74 -8.21 -1.72
C MET A 149 -25.02 -7.37 -0.48
N GLY A 150 -26.08 -7.69 0.25
CA GLY A 150 -26.55 -6.88 1.37
C GLY A 150 -26.77 -7.67 2.66
N ALA A 151 -26.64 -7.00 3.80
CA ALA A 151 -26.93 -7.54 5.11
C ALA A 151 -27.42 -6.46 6.10
N ASP A 152 -28.32 -6.86 7.00
CA ASP A 152 -28.64 -6.11 8.21
C ASP A 152 -27.76 -6.62 9.36
N LEU A 153 -26.85 -5.76 9.83
CA LEU A 153 -25.94 -6.03 10.92
C LEU A 153 -26.58 -5.79 12.30
N THR A 154 -27.87 -5.44 12.36
CA THR A 154 -28.62 -5.18 13.59
C THR A 154 -29.63 -6.27 13.95
N ASN A 155 -29.54 -7.45 13.32
CA ASN A 155 -30.40 -8.59 13.60
C ASN A 155 -30.01 -9.29 14.92
N PHE A 156 -30.37 -8.65 16.03
CA PHE A 156 -30.09 -9.11 17.38
C PHE A 156 -31.32 -9.75 18.02
N SER A 157 -31.10 -10.80 18.83
CA SER A 157 -32.11 -11.28 19.78
C SER A 157 -32.06 -10.55 21.12
N GLU A 158 -30.99 -9.79 21.39
CA GLU A 158 -30.79 -8.97 22.58
C GLU A 158 -30.40 -7.54 22.18
N PHE A 159 -30.88 -6.52 22.89
CA PHE A 159 -30.60 -5.13 22.52
C PHE A 159 -29.18 -4.71 22.92
N HIS A 160 -28.35 -4.45 21.93
CA HIS A 160 -27.04 -3.83 22.09
C HIS A 160 -26.92 -2.56 21.24
N THR A 161 -26.11 -1.61 21.70
CA THR A 161 -25.74 -0.43 20.89
C THR A 161 -24.37 -0.65 20.27
N MET A 162 -24.20 -0.36 18.99
CA MET A 162 -22.91 -0.54 18.29
C MET A 162 -22.23 0.80 18.04
N CYS A 163 -20.99 0.93 18.50
CA CYS A 163 -20.17 2.12 18.31
C CYS A 163 -18.86 1.81 17.59
N GLY A 164 -18.36 2.81 16.86
CA GLY A 164 -17.00 2.80 16.33
C GLY A 164 -15.96 2.92 17.46
N PRO A 165 -14.77 2.30 17.33
CA PRO A 165 -14.28 1.68 16.11
C PRO A 165 -14.94 0.32 15.83
N GLN A 166 -15.22 0.08 14.55
CA GLN A 166 -15.78 -1.17 14.07
C GLN A 166 -15.04 -1.65 12.83
N THR A 167 -14.79 -2.95 12.74
CA THR A 167 -14.27 -3.62 11.54
C THR A 167 -15.08 -4.89 11.30
N PHE A 168 -15.79 -4.94 10.18
CA PHE A 168 -16.52 -6.10 9.70
C PHE A 168 -15.78 -6.70 8.52
N VAL A 169 -15.36 -7.97 8.63
CA VAL A 169 -14.64 -8.68 7.56
C VAL A 169 -15.42 -9.92 7.17
N ILE A 170 -15.67 -10.09 5.88
CA ILE A 170 -16.19 -11.32 5.29
C ILE A 170 -15.22 -11.78 4.20
N THR A 171 -14.84 -13.05 4.23
CA THR A 171 -14.19 -13.74 3.13
C THR A 171 -15.20 -14.66 2.48
N VAL A 172 -15.68 -14.28 1.31
CA VAL A 172 -16.51 -15.13 0.45
C VAL A 172 -15.58 -16.12 -0.24
N LEU A 173 -15.87 -17.41 -0.09
CA LEU A 173 -15.05 -18.47 -0.64
C LEU A 173 -15.31 -18.60 -2.13
N GLY A 174 -14.24 -18.65 -2.93
CA GLY A 174 -14.35 -18.93 -4.35
C GLY A 174 -14.97 -20.31 -4.59
N ARG A 175 -14.77 -21.24 -3.65
CA ARG A 175 -15.41 -22.56 -3.64
C ARG A 175 -16.00 -22.91 -2.27
N SER A 176 -17.19 -23.49 -2.28
CA SER A 176 -17.91 -23.93 -1.09
C SER A 176 -17.20 -25.09 -0.38
N SER A 177 -17.52 -25.33 0.88
CA SER A 177 -17.03 -26.47 1.64
C SER A 177 -18.18 -27.22 2.34
N PRO A 178 -18.22 -28.56 2.31
CA PRO A 178 -17.19 -29.46 1.79
C PRO A 178 -17.30 -29.81 0.30
N HIS A 179 -18.39 -29.43 -0.39
CA HIS A 179 -18.66 -29.99 -1.73
C HIS A 179 -17.88 -29.32 -2.88
N ASN A 180 -17.14 -28.24 -2.61
CA ASN A 180 -16.22 -27.61 -3.57
C ASN A 180 -16.92 -27.03 -4.83
N ASN A 181 -18.20 -26.67 -4.69
CA ASN A 181 -18.95 -25.96 -5.72
C ASN A 181 -18.37 -24.56 -5.90
N ALA A 182 -18.39 -24.01 -7.12
CA ALA A 182 -18.02 -22.61 -7.32
C ALA A 182 -18.99 -21.72 -6.52
N GLY A 183 -18.49 -20.86 -5.66
CA GLY A 183 -19.29 -19.86 -4.92
C GLY A 183 -19.27 -18.53 -5.67
N VAL A 184 -18.07 -18.00 -5.89
CA VAL A 184 -17.85 -16.78 -6.67
C VAL A 184 -16.81 -17.02 -7.76
N THR A 185 -16.96 -16.33 -8.89
CA THR A 185 -16.09 -16.41 -10.06
C THR A 185 -15.67 -15.02 -10.50
N ASN A 186 -14.37 -14.83 -10.73
CA ASN A 186 -13.81 -13.60 -11.26
C ASN A 186 -14.35 -13.29 -12.67
N PRO A 187 -14.33 -12.02 -13.09
CA PRO A 187 -14.53 -11.64 -14.48
C PRO A 187 -13.65 -12.43 -15.46
N SER A 188 -14.17 -12.67 -16.66
CA SER A 188 -13.45 -13.44 -17.70
C SER A 188 -12.41 -12.62 -18.46
N SER A 189 -12.49 -11.30 -18.40
CA SER A 189 -11.51 -10.37 -18.95
C SER A 189 -10.58 -9.86 -17.85
N ALA A 190 -9.34 -9.59 -18.23
CA ALA A 190 -8.44 -8.82 -17.38
C ALA A 190 -8.88 -7.33 -17.33
N GLY A 191 -8.63 -6.66 -16.21
CA GLY A 191 -8.96 -5.25 -16.01
C GLY A 191 -9.03 -4.86 -14.54
N SER A 192 -9.30 -3.58 -14.31
CA SER A 192 -9.54 -3.01 -12.98
C SER A 192 -11.04 -2.93 -12.74
N TYR A 193 -11.48 -3.44 -11.59
CA TYR A 193 -12.87 -3.60 -11.25
C TYR A 193 -13.17 -2.81 -9.97
N GLY A 194 -13.90 -1.70 -10.11
CA GLY A 194 -14.25 -0.81 -9.01
C GLY A 194 -15.48 -1.28 -8.23
N TRP A 195 -15.27 -1.64 -6.97
CA TRP A 195 -16.28 -2.03 -6.00
C TRP A 195 -16.84 -0.81 -5.28
N THR A 196 -18.14 -0.83 -5.00
CA THR A 196 -18.79 0.25 -4.24
C THR A 196 -19.60 -0.37 -3.09
N GLY A 197 -19.33 0.08 -1.88
CA GLY A 197 -20.13 -0.22 -0.70
C GLY A 197 -21.07 0.94 -0.37
N SER A 198 -22.30 0.62 0.00
CA SER A 198 -23.28 1.54 0.58
C SER A 198 -23.55 1.12 2.02
N PHE A 199 -23.26 2.02 2.95
CA PHE A 199 -23.33 1.75 4.37
C PHE A 199 -24.32 2.69 5.02
N THR A 200 -25.14 2.14 5.90
CA THR A 200 -26.05 2.92 6.75
C THR A 200 -25.69 2.67 8.20
N SER A 201 -25.59 3.73 9.00
CA SER A 201 -25.28 3.62 10.43
C SER A 201 -26.39 2.88 11.19
N SER A 202 -26.06 2.24 12.31
CA SER A 202 -27.03 1.67 13.24
C SER A 202 -28.07 2.72 13.65
N GLY A 203 -29.36 2.37 13.56
CA GLY A 203 -30.47 3.30 13.75
C GLY A 203 -30.83 4.17 12.53
N GLY A 204 -30.12 4.03 11.41
CA GLY A 204 -30.50 4.65 10.12
C GLY A 204 -30.26 6.16 10.00
N GLY A 205 -29.53 6.76 10.94
CA GLY A 205 -29.33 8.22 10.98
C GLY A 205 -28.39 8.78 9.91
N PHE A 206 -27.47 7.96 9.39
CA PHE A 206 -26.45 8.36 8.44
C PHE A 206 -26.28 7.31 7.35
N MET A 207 -25.91 7.77 6.15
CA MET A 207 -25.58 6.92 5.00
C MET A 207 -24.32 7.46 4.33
N ALA A 208 -23.42 6.58 3.94
CA ALA A 208 -22.20 6.92 3.25
C ALA A 208 -21.80 5.79 2.29
N ASN A 209 -21.14 6.16 1.20
CA ASN A 209 -20.59 5.20 0.25
C ASN A 209 -19.06 5.20 0.40
N ALA A 210 -18.44 4.04 0.23
CA ALA A 210 -17.00 3.92 0.03
C ALA A 210 -16.73 3.03 -1.17
N SER A 211 -15.59 3.20 -1.80
CA SER A 211 -15.20 2.43 -2.98
C SER A 211 -13.80 1.90 -2.84
N ASP A 212 -13.54 0.79 -3.51
CA ASP A 212 -12.21 0.21 -3.67
C ASP A 212 -12.09 -0.42 -5.06
N SER A 213 -10.91 -0.84 -5.48
CA SER A 213 -10.70 -1.46 -6.79
C SER A 213 -9.78 -2.67 -6.71
N VAL A 214 -10.11 -3.72 -7.45
CA VAL A 214 -9.27 -4.92 -7.57
C VAL A 214 -8.85 -5.14 -9.01
N CYS A 215 -7.64 -5.66 -9.20
CA CYS A 215 -7.12 -6.06 -10.50
C CYS A 215 -7.40 -7.54 -10.77
N ILE A 216 -7.83 -7.83 -11.99
CA ILE A 216 -7.97 -9.18 -12.54
C ILE A 216 -7.08 -9.27 -13.77
N GLY A 217 -6.29 -10.34 -13.87
CA GLY A 217 -5.25 -10.51 -14.87
C GLY A 217 -4.06 -9.59 -14.63
N ASN A 218 -3.29 -9.35 -15.69
CA ASN A 218 -2.11 -8.48 -15.71
C ASN A 218 -2.38 -7.16 -16.45
N ALA A 219 -3.66 -6.80 -16.65
CA ALA A 219 -4.02 -5.60 -17.40
C ALA A 219 -3.95 -4.32 -16.55
N CYS A 220 -3.72 -4.45 -15.24
CA CYS A 220 -3.52 -3.33 -14.30
C CYS A 220 -2.35 -3.67 -13.38
N ASP A 221 -1.29 -4.15 -14.01
CA ASP A 221 0.05 -4.43 -13.48
C ASP A 221 0.95 -4.06 -14.66
N ALA A 222 1.12 -2.75 -14.85
CA ALA A 222 1.62 -2.17 -16.09
C ALA A 222 3.11 -2.44 -16.30
N ASP A 223 3.84 -2.66 -15.22
CA ASP A 223 5.25 -3.04 -15.23
C ASP A 223 5.48 -4.56 -15.09
N ALA A 224 4.43 -5.32 -14.81
CA ALA A 224 4.42 -6.77 -14.67
C ALA A 224 5.29 -7.31 -13.52
N ASP A 225 5.42 -6.56 -12.43
CA ASP A 225 6.18 -6.95 -11.25
C ASP A 225 5.38 -7.87 -10.28
N GLY A 226 4.08 -8.06 -10.56
CA GLY A 226 3.17 -8.86 -9.75
C GLY A 226 2.41 -8.07 -8.67
N ARG A 227 2.59 -6.75 -8.62
CA ARG A 227 1.82 -5.79 -7.84
C ARG A 227 0.85 -5.08 -8.78
N PRO A 228 -0.46 -5.16 -8.49
CA PRO A 228 -1.41 -4.36 -9.25
C PRO A 228 -1.14 -2.86 -9.08
N ASP A 229 -1.26 -2.08 -10.17
CA ASP A 229 -1.05 -0.62 -10.24
C ASP A 229 -1.74 0.14 -9.09
N VAL A 230 -2.91 -0.34 -8.65
CA VAL A 230 -3.74 0.28 -7.59
C VAL A 230 -3.12 0.13 -6.19
N SER A 231 -2.22 -0.82 -6.02
CA SER A 231 -1.50 -1.15 -4.79
C SER A 231 0.01 -1.04 -4.94
N ASP A 232 0.45 -0.59 -6.11
CA ASP A 232 1.84 -0.45 -6.47
C ASP A 232 2.29 1.00 -6.25
N ASN A 233 3.35 1.17 -5.47
CA ASN A 233 3.95 2.48 -5.21
C ASN A 233 4.79 3.00 -6.38
N CYS A 234 5.04 2.18 -7.40
CA CYS A 234 5.69 2.55 -8.65
C CYS A 234 5.08 1.82 -9.87
N PRO A 235 3.83 2.17 -10.27
CA PRO A 235 3.04 1.39 -11.25
C PRO A 235 3.68 1.10 -12.61
N LEU A 236 4.73 1.83 -12.99
CA LEU A 236 5.43 1.66 -14.27
C LEU A 236 6.92 1.31 -14.10
N TRP A 237 7.38 1.01 -12.87
CA TRP A 237 8.75 0.58 -12.58
C TRP A 237 8.79 -0.70 -11.74
N PRO A 238 9.28 -1.83 -12.33
CA PRO A 238 9.17 -3.13 -11.68
C PRO A 238 9.79 -3.20 -10.29
N ASN A 239 8.97 -3.31 -9.25
CA ASN A 239 9.43 -3.35 -7.86
C ASN A 239 8.55 -4.26 -6.97
N ALA A 240 8.52 -5.57 -7.26
CA ALA A 240 7.60 -6.52 -6.62
C ALA A 240 7.57 -6.51 -5.07
N ASN A 241 8.67 -6.07 -4.42
CA ASN A 241 8.80 -5.92 -2.96
C ASN A 241 8.37 -4.54 -2.43
N GLN A 242 7.92 -3.65 -3.31
CA GLN A 242 7.58 -2.24 -3.10
C GLN A 242 8.76 -1.40 -2.60
N ALA A 243 9.99 -1.84 -2.89
CA ALA A 243 11.18 -1.03 -2.66
C ALA A 243 11.20 0.11 -3.68
N LEU A 244 11.38 1.34 -3.20
CA LEU A 244 11.57 2.50 -4.07
C LEU A 244 13.02 2.55 -4.58
N PRO A 245 13.31 3.26 -5.68
CA PRO A 245 14.68 3.47 -6.12
C PRO A 245 15.50 4.22 -5.07
N ALA A 246 16.83 4.25 -5.25
CA ALA A 246 17.73 4.99 -4.36
C ALA A 246 17.54 6.51 -4.41
N TRP A 247 16.77 7.03 -5.39
CA TRP A 247 16.47 8.44 -5.55
C TRP A 247 15.08 8.82 -5.01
N LEU A 248 14.88 10.11 -4.80
CA LEU A 248 13.59 10.65 -4.35
C LEU A 248 12.56 10.59 -5.47
N ILE A 249 11.40 9.99 -5.18
CA ILE A 249 10.22 9.95 -6.05
C ILE A 249 9.29 11.11 -5.68
N PRO A 250 9.15 12.14 -6.53
CA PRO A 250 8.20 13.22 -6.28
C PRO A 250 6.75 12.73 -6.42
N SER A 251 5.81 13.50 -5.88
CA SER A 251 4.39 13.26 -6.18
C SER A 251 4.12 13.51 -7.66
N ASP A 252 3.31 12.69 -8.31
CA ASP A 252 3.01 12.77 -9.77
C ASP A 252 4.15 12.28 -10.69
N ASP A 253 4.90 11.29 -10.22
CA ASP A 253 5.91 10.51 -10.94
C ASP A 253 5.44 9.03 -11.03
N PRO A 254 4.69 8.67 -12.08
CA PRO A 254 4.09 7.33 -12.20
C PRO A 254 5.06 6.25 -12.68
N ASP A 255 6.23 6.61 -13.22
CA ASP A 255 7.27 5.66 -13.64
C ASP A 255 8.51 5.66 -12.74
N CYS A 256 8.44 6.39 -11.63
CA CYS A 256 9.41 6.41 -10.55
C CYS A 256 10.83 6.72 -11.03
N ASP A 257 11.00 7.50 -12.10
CA ASP A 257 12.30 7.85 -12.65
C ASP A 257 12.96 9.06 -11.94
N GLY A 258 12.23 9.64 -10.98
CA GLY A 258 12.66 10.75 -10.14
C GLY A 258 12.27 12.13 -10.67
N PHE A 259 11.45 12.19 -11.71
CA PHE A 259 10.94 13.42 -12.32
C PHE A 259 9.41 13.41 -12.36
N THR A 260 8.80 14.58 -12.16
CA THR A 260 7.34 14.67 -12.27
C THR A 260 6.91 14.74 -13.73
N SER A 261 5.68 14.31 -13.99
CA SER A 261 5.04 14.41 -15.30
C SER A 261 5.13 15.83 -15.88
N ALA A 262 5.07 16.86 -15.02
CA ALA A 262 5.20 18.26 -15.42
C ALA A 262 6.61 18.63 -15.93
N VAL A 263 7.67 18.14 -15.27
CA VAL A 263 9.05 18.34 -15.74
C VAL A 263 9.23 17.65 -17.08
N GLU A 264 8.76 16.42 -17.20
CA GLU A 264 8.96 15.60 -18.39
C GLU A 264 8.22 16.11 -19.62
N ASP A 265 6.98 16.56 -19.45
CA ASP A 265 6.22 17.22 -20.51
C ASP A 265 6.96 18.45 -21.04
N LEU A 266 7.64 19.20 -20.16
CA LEU A 266 8.38 20.40 -20.53
C LEU A 266 9.74 20.09 -21.15
N THR A 267 10.45 19.06 -20.67
CA THR A 267 11.75 18.64 -21.20
C THR A 267 11.62 17.83 -22.49
N GLY A 268 10.42 17.33 -22.78
CA GLY A 268 10.11 16.51 -23.94
C GLY A 268 10.48 15.04 -23.75
N THR A 269 10.51 14.58 -22.49
CA THR A 269 10.63 13.16 -22.14
C THR A 269 9.25 12.52 -21.96
N LYS A 270 9.17 11.28 -21.48
CA LYS A 270 7.93 10.50 -21.47
C LYS A 270 7.60 10.07 -20.05
N ALA A 271 6.62 10.75 -19.47
CA ALA A 271 6.18 10.53 -18.09
C ALA A 271 5.48 9.22 -17.77
N LEU A 272 5.57 8.22 -18.65
CA LEU A 272 5.03 6.88 -18.42
C LEU A 272 6.04 5.82 -18.86
N VAL A 273 7.29 6.23 -19.07
CA VAL A 273 8.36 5.41 -19.60
C VAL A 273 9.63 5.82 -18.89
N GLN A 274 9.98 5.05 -17.86
CA GLN A 274 11.20 5.26 -17.07
C GLN A 274 12.47 5.28 -17.93
N CYS A 275 12.55 4.45 -18.98
CA CYS A 275 13.80 4.27 -19.72
C CYS A 275 13.69 4.10 -21.23
N GLY A 276 14.81 4.42 -21.90
CA GLY A 276 14.96 4.36 -23.35
C GLY A 276 14.99 5.75 -23.99
N PHE A 277 14.63 5.81 -25.28
CA PHE A 277 14.77 7.04 -26.04
C PHE A 277 13.77 8.12 -25.61
N ASN A 278 14.31 9.25 -25.16
CA ASN A 278 13.61 10.39 -24.58
C ASN A 278 12.63 9.96 -23.48
N ALA A 279 13.10 9.07 -22.61
CA ALA A 279 12.35 8.52 -21.49
C ALA A 279 12.73 9.25 -20.21
N TRP A 280 14.02 9.20 -19.87
CA TRP A 280 14.54 9.76 -18.62
C TRP A 280 15.17 11.14 -18.84
N PRO A 281 14.81 12.16 -18.04
CA PRO A 281 15.45 13.48 -18.11
C PRO A 281 16.95 13.48 -17.79
N ALA A 282 17.41 12.55 -16.93
CA ALA A 282 18.82 12.49 -16.53
C ALA A 282 19.75 11.88 -17.62
N ASP A 283 19.21 11.15 -18.59
CA ASP A 283 19.96 10.55 -19.70
C ASP A 283 19.77 11.39 -20.97
N VAL A 284 20.44 12.54 -21.02
CA VAL A 284 20.33 13.47 -22.16
C VAL A 284 20.99 12.95 -23.43
N THR A 285 21.82 11.90 -23.35
CA THR A 285 22.42 11.21 -24.50
C THR A 285 21.62 10.03 -25.04
N ASN A 286 20.58 9.57 -24.34
CA ASN A 286 19.75 8.40 -24.66
C ASN A 286 20.53 7.08 -24.71
N ASP A 287 21.50 6.89 -23.82
CA ASP A 287 22.26 5.65 -23.64
C ASP A 287 21.97 4.92 -22.33
N THR A 288 20.86 5.26 -21.68
CA THR A 288 20.25 4.62 -20.50
C THR A 288 21.03 4.74 -19.20
N PHE A 289 22.11 5.51 -19.20
CA PHE A 289 23.02 5.64 -18.07
C PHE A 289 23.44 7.10 -17.92
N THR A 290 23.27 7.68 -16.74
CA THR A 290 23.64 9.08 -16.51
C THR A 290 25.11 9.16 -16.12
N ASP A 291 25.94 9.72 -17.00
CA ASP A 291 27.37 9.86 -16.78
C ASP A 291 27.92 11.26 -17.07
N ILE A 292 29.24 11.36 -17.23
CA ILE A 292 29.91 12.63 -17.48
C ILE A 292 29.54 13.22 -18.85
N SER A 293 29.12 12.41 -19.80
CA SER A 293 28.68 12.85 -21.11
C SER A 293 27.35 13.61 -21.02
N ASP A 294 26.41 13.16 -20.18
CA ASP A 294 25.17 13.86 -19.88
C ASP A 294 25.41 15.20 -19.21
N VAL A 295 26.21 15.19 -18.15
CA VAL A 295 26.57 16.40 -17.41
C VAL A 295 27.30 17.38 -18.34
N THR A 296 28.18 16.90 -19.22
CA THR A 296 28.89 17.74 -20.20
C THR A 296 27.93 18.34 -21.22
N ALA A 297 26.94 17.57 -21.70
CA ALA A 297 25.95 18.05 -22.64
C ALA A 297 25.08 19.16 -22.03
N LEU A 298 24.61 18.97 -20.80
CA LEU A 298 23.82 19.96 -20.06
C LEU A 298 24.65 21.22 -19.75
N THR A 299 25.82 21.07 -19.14
CA THR A 299 26.70 22.19 -18.78
C THR A 299 27.22 22.98 -19.98
N GLY A 300 27.28 22.36 -21.17
CA GLY A 300 27.57 23.05 -22.43
C GLY A 300 26.57 24.14 -22.80
N THR A 301 25.38 24.16 -22.17
CA THR A 301 24.32 25.16 -22.37
C THR A 301 24.01 26.00 -21.14
N PHE A 302 24.84 25.91 -20.10
CA PHE A 302 24.64 26.62 -18.84
C PHE A 302 24.52 28.15 -19.03
N GLY A 303 23.53 28.74 -18.36
CA GLY A 303 23.21 30.16 -18.38
C GLY A 303 22.38 30.60 -19.61
N LEU A 304 21.99 29.67 -20.49
CA LEU A 304 21.12 29.97 -21.61
C LEU A 304 19.64 29.89 -21.19
N ALA A 305 18.82 30.79 -21.73
CA ALA A 305 17.37 30.66 -21.68
C ALA A 305 16.91 29.48 -22.55
N VAL A 306 15.76 28.92 -22.20
CA VAL A 306 15.01 27.95 -22.99
C VAL A 306 13.81 28.68 -23.59
N PRO A 307 13.86 29.13 -24.86
CA PRO A 307 14.91 28.97 -25.89
C PRO A 307 16.05 30.04 -25.84
N PRO A 308 17.24 29.80 -26.46
CA PRO A 308 17.52 28.84 -27.54
C PRO A 308 18.07 27.47 -27.09
N ALA A 309 18.34 27.25 -25.80
CA ALA A 309 18.72 25.93 -25.33
C ALA A 309 17.58 24.91 -25.54
N SER A 310 17.93 23.63 -25.65
CA SER A 310 16.94 22.56 -25.67
C SER A 310 16.19 22.55 -24.34
N ALA A 311 14.87 22.38 -24.39
CA ALA A 311 14.08 22.22 -23.16
C ALA A 311 14.51 20.99 -22.36
N ARG A 312 15.13 20.00 -23.02
CA ARG A 312 15.73 18.81 -22.40
C ARG A 312 16.79 19.11 -21.33
N TYR A 313 17.37 20.31 -21.30
CA TYR A 313 18.39 20.68 -20.32
C TYR A 313 17.86 21.49 -19.14
N ASN A 314 16.56 21.81 -19.12
CA ASN A 314 15.86 22.56 -18.06
C ASN A 314 14.95 21.58 -17.31
N ILE A 315 15.58 20.78 -16.45
CA ILE A 315 15.00 19.65 -15.70
C ILE A 315 14.70 20.01 -14.23
N ALA A 316 15.05 21.22 -13.80
CA ALA A 316 14.81 21.74 -12.47
C ALA A 316 14.56 23.27 -12.50
N PRO A 317 13.95 23.84 -11.45
CA PRO A 317 13.21 23.16 -10.38
C PRO A 317 11.96 22.45 -10.91
N ASP A 318 11.12 21.90 -10.03
CA ASP A 318 9.80 21.41 -10.39
C ASP A 318 8.72 22.47 -10.02
N ALA A 319 8.06 23.13 -10.97
CA ALA A 319 8.20 23.03 -12.43
C ALA A 319 9.43 23.81 -12.98
N PRO A 320 9.98 23.44 -14.16
CA PRO A 320 11.17 24.07 -14.75
C PRO A 320 11.03 25.57 -14.99
N ASP A 321 12.11 26.34 -14.79
CA ASP A 321 12.05 27.81 -14.73
C ASP A 321 12.35 28.54 -16.06
N GLY A 322 12.80 27.79 -17.06
CA GLY A 322 13.06 28.30 -18.41
C GLY A 322 14.50 28.75 -18.63
N PHE A 323 15.43 28.41 -17.73
CA PHE A 323 16.86 28.56 -17.91
C PHE A 323 17.59 27.24 -17.68
N VAL A 324 18.76 27.07 -18.29
CA VAL A 324 19.68 25.99 -17.89
C VAL A 324 20.62 26.56 -16.84
N ASP A 325 20.47 26.18 -15.58
CA ASP A 325 21.20 26.77 -14.47
C ASP A 325 21.77 25.74 -13.48
N ILE A 326 22.15 26.19 -12.28
CA ILE A 326 22.79 25.33 -11.28
C ILE A 326 21.82 24.32 -10.66
N THR A 327 20.52 24.61 -10.67
CA THR A 327 19.50 23.69 -10.17
C THR A 327 19.37 22.49 -11.10
N ASP A 328 19.44 22.68 -12.42
CA ASP A 328 19.47 21.58 -13.40
C ASP A 328 20.69 20.70 -13.24
N VAL A 329 21.87 21.31 -13.14
CA VAL A 329 23.12 20.57 -12.92
C VAL A 329 23.05 19.78 -11.61
N SER A 330 22.54 20.39 -10.53
CA SER A 330 22.42 19.73 -9.24
C SER A 330 21.47 18.54 -9.30
N LYS A 331 20.30 18.71 -9.95
CA LYS A 331 19.33 17.63 -10.14
C LYS A 331 19.92 16.51 -10.99
N MET A 332 20.59 16.82 -12.10
CA MET A 332 21.29 15.86 -12.95
C MET A 332 22.34 15.06 -12.17
N THR A 333 23.19 15.75 -11.39
CA THR A 333 24.26 15.07 -10.63
C THR A 333 23.74 14.16 -9.53
N ALA A 334 22.49 14.32 -9.09
CA ALA A 334 21.86 13.39 -8.15
C ALA A 334 21.60 12.01 -8.76
N PHE A 335 21.61 11.89 -10.09
CA PHE A 335 21.45 10.64 -10.82
C PHE A 335 22.76 10.12 -11.42
N PHE A 336 23.90 10.76 -11.12
CA PHE A 336 25.18 10.38 -11.71
C PHE A 336 25.58 8.95 -11.32
N GLY A 337 25.92 8.13 -12.31
CA GLY A 337 26.28 6.73 -12.14
C GLY A 337 25.08 5.78 -12.04
N LEU A 338 23.86 6.27 -12.29
CA LEU A 338 22.64 5.47 -12.25
C LEU A 338 22.17 5.11 -13.67
N THR A 339 21.44 3.99 -13.77
CA THR A 339 20.76 3.53 -14.99
C THR A 339 19.25 3.62 -14.82
N CYS A 340 18.54 4.01 -15.87
CA CYS A 340 17.08 3.94 -15.89
C CYS A 340 16.55 2.55 -16.27
N ALA A 341 17.39 1.70 -16.86
CA ALA A 341 16.90 0.44 -17.40
C ALA A 341 16.54 -0.49 -16.24
N PRO A 342 15.35 -1.14 -16.23
CA PRO A 342 15.10 -2.21 -15.27
C PRO A 342 16.15 -3.30 -15.48
N CYS A 343 17.05 -3.45 -14.53
CA CYS A 343 18.23 -4.30 -14.65
C CYS A 343 17.81 -5.76 -14.42
N ALA A 344 17.23 -6.38 -15.44
CA ALA A 344 16.72 -7.75 -15.34
C ALA A 344 17.86 -8.71 -14.98
N GLY A 345 17.86 -9.18 -13.72
CA GLY A 345 18.90 -10.07 -13.19
C GLY A 345 20.13 -9.35 -12.62
N ASP A 346 20.01 -8.06 -12.31
CA ASP A 346 21.00 -7.19 -11.68
C ASP A 346 20.22 -6.33 -10.67
N PHE A 347 20.30 -6.67 -9.38
CA PHE A 347 19.37 -6.14 -8.37
C PHE A 347 19.70 -4.72 -7.94
N ASP A 348 20.96 -4.30 -8.03
CA ASP A 348 21.41 -2.96 -7.64
C ASP A 348 21.74 -2.05 -8.83
N CYS A 349 21.57 -2.58 -10.04
CA CYS A 349 21.69 -1.83 -11.28
C CYS A 349 23.09 -1.26 -11.53
N ASP A 350 24.13 -1.93 -11.05
CA ASP A 350 25.51 -1.47 -11.18
C ASP A 350 26.17 -1.85 -12.52
N GLY A 351 25.47 -2.64 -13.36
CA GLY A 351 25.94 -3.14 -14.64
C GLY A 351 26.62 -4.52 -14.57
N VAL A 352 26.63 -5.16 -13.39
CA VAL A 352 27.10 -6.51 -13.13
C VAL A 352 25.92 -7.39 -12.76
N LEU A 353 25.68 -8.45 -13.54
CA LEU A 353 24.57 -9.35 -13.24
C LEU A 353 24.76 -10.05 -11.89
N ASN A 354 23.66 -10.25 -11.15
CA ASN A 354 23.61 -10.92 -9.83
C ASN A 354 24.39 -12.24 -9.75
N ALA A 355 24.46 -12.98 -10.87
CA ALA A 355 25.17 -14.25 -10.92
C ALA A 355 26.70 -14.11 -10.85
N THR A 356 27.22 -12.93 -11.15
CA THR A 356 28.64 -12.58 -11.18
C THR A 356 29.01 -11.43 -10.26
N ASP A 357 28.01 -10.75 -9.69
CA ASP A 357 28.16 -9.63 -8.79
C ASP A 357 28.60 -10.07 -7.40
N ASN A 358 29.61 -9.41 -6.85
CA ASN A 358 30.13 -9.64 -5.52
C ASN A 358 29.35 -8.92 -4.41
N CYS A 359 28.48 -7.97 -4.78
CA CYS A 359 27.57 -7.26 -3.88
C CYS A 359 26.21 -7.01 -4.57
N PRO A 360 25.43 -8.05 -4.91
CA PRO A 360 24.20 -7.93 -5.72
C PRO A 360 23.19 -6.86 -5.28
N ASN A 361 23.23 -6.41 -4.03
CA ASN A 361 22.30 -5.44 -3.47
C ASN A 361 23.00 -4.12 -3.06
N TRP A 362 24.21 -3.85 -3.54
CA TRP A 362 24.92 -2.59 -3.31
C TRP A 362 25.76 -2.16 -4.51
N SER A 363 25.28 -1.12 -5.19
CA SER A 363 25.81 -0.68 -6.46
C SER A 363 27.32 -0.41 -6.42
N ASN A 364 28.10 -1.29 -7.04
CA ASN A 364 29.55 -1.20 -7.04
C ASN A 364 30.14 -1.59 -8.40
N PRO A 365 29.92 -0.83 -9.51
CA PRO A 365 30.20 -1.26 -10.89
C PRO A 365 31.63 -1.77 -11.16
N ALA A 366 32.59 -1.27 -10.38
CA ALA A 366 34.00 -1.69 -10.42
C ALA A 366 34.29 -2.98 -9.64
N GLN A 367 33.26 -3.62 -9.08
CA GLN A 367 33.26 -4.77 -8.19
C GLN A 367 34.20 -4.56 -7.00
N SER A 368 34.23 -3.32 -6.50
CA SER A 368 35.07 -2.91 -5.37
C SER A 368 34.31 -3.17 -4.08
N ILE A 369 34.85 -4.06 -3.25
CA ILE A 369 34.28 -4.34 -1.93
C ILE A 369 34.59 -3.21 -0.93
N PRO A 370 33.75 -3.04 0.12
CA PRO A 370 34.02 -2.08 1.18
C PRO A 370 35.31 -2.39 1.95
N PRO A 371 35.82 -1.45 2.78
CA PRO A 371 37.04 -1.66 3.55
C PRO A 371 36.89 -2.65 4.72
N TRP A 372 35.67 -3.16 4.98
CA TRP A 372 35.39 -4.17 5.99
C TRP A 372 35.25 -5.58 5.38
N PRO A 373 35.38 -6.64 6.20
CA PRO A 373 35.12 -8.00 5.74
C PRO A 373 33.64 -8.21 5.41
N VAL A 374 33.36 -8.66 4.17
CA VAL A 374 32.05 -9.12 3.71
C VAL A 374 31.93 -10.62 4.01
N PRO A 375 31.07 -11.06 4.96
CA PRO A 375 30.86 -12.48 5.23
C PRO A 375 30.20 -13.22 4.06
N ALA A 376 30.13 -14.55 4.13
CA ALA A 376 29.37 -15.32 3.15
C ALA A 376 27.86 -15.07 3.34
N ASN A 377 27.11 -15.02 2.24
CA ASN A 377 25.67 -14.67 2.24
C ASN A 377 25.40 -13.28 2.81
N ASP A 378 26.18 -12.29 2.38
CA ASP A 378 25.99 -10.86 2.61
C ASP A 378 25.79 -10.21 1.22
N PRO A 379 24.54 -10.14 0.73
CA PRO A 379 24.26 -9.69 -0.63
C PRO A 379 24.34 -8.17 -0.78
N ASP A 380 24.14 -7.40 0.29
CA ASP A 380 24.28 -5.94 0.26
C ASP A 380 25.66 -5.46 0.72
N CYS A 381 26.56 -6.36 1.10
CA CYS A 381 27.94 -6.07 1.46
C CYS A 381 28.09 -5.10 2.66
N ASP A 382 27.08 -4.97 3.52
CA ASP A 382 27.12 -4.09 4.68
C ASP A 382 28.03 -4.61 5.82
N GLY A 383 28.55 -5.83 5.64
CA GLY A 383 29.45 -6.53 6.55
C GLY A 383 28.74 -7.48 7.51
N PHE A 384 27.44 -7.70 7.37
CA PHE A 384 26.63 -8.63 8.14
C PHE A 384 25.99 -9.64 7.20
N SER A 385 25.91 -10.92 7.61
CA SER A 385 25.21 -11.88 6.76
C SER A 385 23.71 -11.75 6.92
N THR A 386 22.98 -12.21 5.90
CA THR A 386 21.52 -12.35 5.94
C THR A 386 21.04 -13.12 7.18
N GLY A 387 21.85 -14.06 7.70
CA GLY A 387 21.50 -14.79 8.92
C GLY A 387 21.54 -13.93 10.18
N ALA A 388 22.60 -13.13 10.33
CA ALA A 388 22.77 -12.22 11.46
C ALA A 388 21.72 -11.09 11.42
N GLU A 389 21.47 -10.53 10.25
CA GLU A 389 20.52 -9.43 10.06
C GLU A 389 19.07 -9.84 10.30
N ASN A 390 18.65 -10.99 9.76
CA ASN A 390 17.32 -11.53 10.05
C ASN A 390 17.11 -11.75 11.55
N ALA A 391 18.15 -12.17 12.27
CA ALA A 391 18.08 -12.32 13.72
C ALA A 391 18.04 -10.97 14.44
N ALA A 392 18.79 -9.98 13.97
CA ALA A 392 18.79 -8.61 14.48
C ALA A 392 17.51 -7.82 14.12
N GLY A 393 16.75 -8.29 13.13
CA GLY A 393 15.59 -7.60 12.59
C GLY A 393 15.95 -6.42 11.68
N THR A 394 17.09 -6.52 10.98
CA THR A 394 17.53 -5.55 9.96
C THR A 394 17.30 -6.07 8.54
N GLY A 395 17.38 -5.16 7.56
CA GLY A 395 17.07 -5.42 6.17
C GLY A 395 18.26 -5.98 5.38
N ALA A 396 18.32 -7.31 5.27
CA ALA A 396 19.42 -8.05 4.64
C ALA A 396 19.62 -7.91 3.12
N LEU A 397 19.01 -6.91 2.51
CA LEU A 397 19.13 -6.56 1.10
C LEU A 397 19.34 -5.05 0.94
N ALA A 398 19.64 -4.35 2.03
CA ALA A 398 19.73 -2.92 2.10
C ALA A 398 21.05 -2.56 2.77
N HIS A 399 22.00 -2.07 1.98
CA HIS A 399 23.30 -1.65 2.49
C HIS A 399 23.18 -0.58 3.58
N CYS A 400 22.26 0.39 3.37
CA CYS A 400 22.07 1.57 4.22
C CYS A 400 20.60 1.94 4.39
N GLY A 401 20.31 2.74 5.42
CA GLY A 401 18.99 3.29 5.69
C GLY A 401 18.38 2.86 7.02
N THR A 402 17.08 3.08 7.18
CA THR A 402 16.37 2.78 8.43
C THR A 402 16.26 1.28 8.65
N ASN A 403 16.82 0.78 9.76
CA ASN A 403 16.91 -0.63 10.10
C ASN A 403 17.57 -1.48 9.01
N ALA A 404 18.47 -0.89 8.22
CA ALA A 404 19.24 -1.59 7.21
C ALA A 404 20.52 -2.16 7.83
N TRP A 405 21.36 -1.27 8.38
CA TRP A 405 22.69 -1.62 8.86
C TRP A 405 22.72 -1.93 10.36
N PRO A 406 23.11 -3.16 10.80
CA PRO A 406 23.17 -3.51 12.23
C PRO A 406 24.13 -2.66 13.06
N ALA A 407 25.15 -2.06 12.43
CA ALA A 407 26.14 -1.24 13.13
C ALA A 407 25.63 0.15 13.53
N ASP A 408 24.52 0.61 12.94
CA ASP A 408 23.87 1.89 13.21
C ASP A 408 22.57 1.63 13.98
N ILE A 409 22.68 1.52 15.32
CA ILE A 409 21.56 1.16 16.17
C ILE A 409 20.50 2.27 16.21
N ASN A 410 20.88 3.53 16.08
CA ASN A 410 19.94 4.63 16.22
C ASN A 410 19.38 5.13 14.86
N ASN A 411 19.82 4.55 13.75
CA ASN A 411 19.46 4.90 12.36
C ASN A 411 19.87 6.35 11.99
N ASP A 412 21.04 6.81 12.45
CA ASP A 412 21.56 8.15 12.15
C ASP A 412 22.64 8.19 11.07
N THR A 413 22.87 7.06 10.37
CA THR A 413 23.81 6.79 9.28
C THR A 413 25.28 6.66 9.69
N VAL A 414 25.58 6.69 10.99
CA VAL A 414 26.95 6.61 11.50
C VAL A 414 27.03 5.58 12.62
N SER A 415 27.96 4.63 12.52
CA SER A 415 28.26 3.74 13.66
C SER A 415 29.21 4.44 14.61
N ASP A 416 28.73 4.87 15.77
CA ASP A 416 29.51 5.63 16.73
C ASP A 416 29.36 5.15 18.19
N ILE A 417 29.75 6.00 19.13
CA ILE A 417 29.75 5.63 20.55
C ILE A 417 28.33 5.49 21.10
N THR A 418 27.34 6.11 20.48
CA THR A 418 25.94 6.02 20.89
C THR A 418 25.39 4.62 20.60
N ASP A 419 25.75 4.00 19.48
CA ASP A 419 25.37 2.63 19.13
C ASP A 419 26.04 1.61 20.04
N ILE A 420 27.36 1.75 20.25
CA ILE A 420 28.10 0.90 21.18
C ILE A 420 27.54 1.04 22.60
N SER A 421 27.17 2.25 23.02
CA SER A 421 26.59 2.49 24.35
C SER A 421 25.22 1.82 24.50
N ALA A 422 24.39 1.83 23.46
CA ALA A 422 23.10 1.15 23.45
C ALA A 422 23.28 -0.37 23.57
N LEU A 423 24.18 -0.96 22.78
CA LEU A 423 24.49 -2.39 22.80
C LEU A 423 25.08 -2.82 24.16
N THR A 424 26.08 -2.09 24.67
CA THR A 424 26.70 -2.40 25.96
C THR A 424 25.75 -2.21 27.15
N GLY A 425 24.69 -1.42 27.01
CA GLY A 425 23.64 -1.25 28.00
C GLY A 425 22.86 -2.53 28.35
N VAL A 426 22.89 -3.54 27.47
CA VAL A 426 22.24 -4.84 27.66
C VAL A 426 23.23 -6.02 27.69
N PHE A 427 24.52 -5.74 27.85
CA PHE A 427 25.57 -6.76 27.84
C PHE A 427 25.33 -7.86 28.89
N GLY A 428 25.53 -9.12 28.48
CA GLY A 428 25.36 -10.32 29.30
C GLY A 428 23.92 -10.80 29.43
N LEU A 429 22.97 -10.18 28.74
CA LEU A 429 21.57 -10.63 28.70
C LEU A 429 21.35 -11.64 27.58
N SER A 430 20.50 -12.64 27.83
CA SER A 430 19.96 -13.50 26.78
C SER A 430 18.99 -12.70 25.89
N VAL A 431 18.79 -13.19 24.67
CA VAL A 431 17.80 -12.69 23.73
C VAL A 431 16.70 -13.76 23.62
N PRO A 432 15.54 -13.62 24.31
CA PRO A 432 15.10 -12.51 25.19
C PRO A 432 15.65 -12.57 26.63
N PRO A 433 15.65 -11.48 27.44
CA PRO A 433 14.85 -10.25 27.28
C PRO A 433 15.53 -9.10 26.52
N ALA A 434 16.80 -9.21 26.14
CA ALA A 434 17.44 -8.17 25.33
C ALA A 434 16.77 -8.06 23.94
N PRO A 435 16.72 -6.86 23.33
CA PRO A 435 16.31 -6.71 21.94
C PRO A 435 17.19 -7.55 21.02
N ALA A 436 16.56 -8.25 20.07
CA ALA A 436 17.26 -9.11 19.13
C ALA A 436 18.28 -8.33 18.28
N ARG A 437 18.01 -7.05 18.04
CA ARG A 437 18.87 -6.09 17.35
C ARG A 437 20.27 -5.90 17.94
N TYR A 438 20.51 -6.34 19.16
CA TYR A 438 21.80 -6.20 19.83
C TYR A 438 22.65 -7.47 19.82
N ASN A 439 22.13 -8.57 19.28
CA ASN A 439 22.81 -9.86 19.11
C ASN A 439 23.10 -10.05 17.60
N ILE A 440 24.24 -9.52 17.18
CA ILE A 440 24.73 -9.35 15.79
C ILE A 440 25.97 -10.21 15.50
N ALA A 441 26.52 -10.88 16.51
CA ALA A 441 27.65 -11.79 16.40
C ALA A 441 27.57 -12.90 17.47
N PRO A 442 28.26 -14.05 17.29
CA PRO A 442 28.93 -14.48 16.06
C PRO A 442 27.94 -14.70 14.91
N ASP A 443 28.41 -15.12 13.74
CA ASP A 443 27.54 -15.52 12.64
C ASP A 443 27.63 -17.05 12.44
N PRO A 444 26.54 -17.82 12.66
CA PRO A 444 25.21 -17.38 13.11
C PRO A 444 25.19 -16.96 14.58
N VAL A 445 24.23 -16.09 14.94
CA VAL A 445 24.11 -15.48 16.27
C VAL A 445 23.79 -16.51 17.37
N ASP A 446 24.24 -16.24 18.59
CA ASP A 446 24.23 -17.24 19.67
C ASP A 446 23.09 -17.06 20.71
N GLY A 447 22.34 -15.96 20.60
CA GLY A 447 21.20 -15.67 21.46
C GLY A 447 21.56 -14.96 22.76
N PHE A 448 22.77 -14.40 22.86
CA PHE A 448 23.20 -13.53 23.95
C PHE A 448 23.77 -12.23 23.40
N VAL A 449 23.67 -11.14 24.16
CA VAL A 449 24.47 -9.94 23.87
C VAL A 449 25.77 -10.04 24.64
N ASP A 450 26.87 -10.30 23.96
CA ASP A 450 28.16 -10.60 24.56
C ASP A 450 29.34 -9.83 23.94
N ILE A 451 30.56 -10.29 24.22
CA ILE A 451 31.78 -9.59 23.76
C ILE A 451 31.97 -9.69 22.25
N THR A 452 31.42 -10.71 21.60
CA THR A 452 31.51 -10.89 20.16
C THR A 452 30.67 -9.83 19.43
N ASP A 453 29.50 -9.47 19.96
CA ASP A 453 28.67 -8.37 19.45
C ASP A 453 29.36 -7.02 19.55
N VAL A 454 29.90 -6.72 20.74
CA VAL A 454 30.66 -5.48 20.96
C VAL A 454 31.87 -5.43 20.03
N SER A 455 32.59 -6.55 19.87
CA SER A 455 33.76 -6.61 18.99
C SER A 455 33.37 -6.38 17.53
N LYS A 456 32.27 -7.00 17.07
CA LYS A 456 31.73 -6.80 15.72
C LYS A 456 31.34 -5.34 15.51
N MET A 457 30.59 -4.74 16.43
CA MET A 457 30.20 -3.32 16.39
C MET A 457 31.44 -2.39 16.33
N THR A 458 32.45 -2.64 17.16
CA THR A 458 33.67 -1.81 17.16
C THR A 458 34.47 -1.87 15.87
N ALA A 459 34.30 -2.92 15.05
CA ALA A 459 34.94 -3.01 13.75
C ALA A 459 34.38 -1.98 12.74
N PHE A 460 33.17 -1.46 13.00
CA PHE A 460 32.51 -0.44 12.18
C PHE A 460 32.57 0.96 12.81
N PHE A 461 33.22 1.12 13.96
CA PHE A 461 33.26 2.39 14.67
C PHE A 461 33.86 3.53 13.83
N GLY A 462 33.10 4.62 13.70
CA GLY A 462 33.45 5.81 12.93
C GLY A 462 33.18 5.68 11.43
N LEU A 463 32.61 4.56 10.98
CA LEU A 463 32.17 4.37 9.60
C LEU A 463 30.78 4.97 9.39
N ARG A 464 30.52 5.33 8.14
CA ARG A 464 29.24 5.86 7.70
C ARG A 464 28.70 4.96 6.62
N CYS A 465 27.39 4.76 6.67
CA CYS A 465 26.66 4.20 5.55
C CYS A 465 26.29 5.35 4.62
N LEU A 466 26.65 5.24 3.34
CA LEU A 466 26.43 6.29 2.33
C LEU A 466 25.58 5.77 1.19
#